data_AF-A0A0N4T8X8-F1
#
_entry.id   AF-A0A0N4T8X8-F1
#
_cell.length_a   1.000
_cell.length_b   1.000
_cell.length_c   1.000
_cell.angle_alpha   90.00
_cell.angle_beta   90.00
_cell.angle_gamma   90.00
#
_symmetry.space_group_name_H-M   'P 1'
#
loop_
_entity.id
_entity.type
_entity.pdbx_description
1 polymer ?
#
loop_
_entity_poly.entity_id
_entity_poly.type
_entity_poly.pdbx_seq_one_letter_code
_entity_poly.pdbx_strand_id
1 'polypeptide(L)'
;WVIGVLEAIILVLVVGLSFDFTLHYGASVPETGCGKHRIWFAARKSVIPVSLSALSSFAAGSSMLIAETHAFHQVGVFLITLASVSWLFATFFFLPLLSITLQSNVNCTLCQENSTLQNNLPMKEKSTFM
;
A
#
# COMPACT_ATOMS: atom_id res chain seq x y z
N TRP A 1 -12.75 -26.50 -2.96
CA TRP A 1 -11.66 -27.06 -3.79
C TRP A 1 -11.07 -28.24 -3.06
N VAL A 2 -10.81 -29.34 -3.77
CA VAL A 2 -10.07 -30.49 -3.22
C VAL A 2 -8.58 -30.17 -3.35
N ILE A 3 -7.77 -30.55 -2.36
CA ILE A 3 -6.31 -30.32 -2.46
C ILE A 3 -5.75 -31.26 -3.53
N GLY A 4 -5.37 -30.68 -4.67
CA GLY A 4 -4.53 -31.28 -5.69
C GLY A 4 -3.16 -30.59 -5.76
N VAL A 5 -2.39 -30.93 -6.79
CA VAL A 5 -1.05 -30.36 -7.02
C VAL A 5 -1.14 -28.84 -7.28
N LEU A 6 -2.14 -28.41 -8.05
CA LEU A 6 -2.33 -26.99 -8.38
C LEU A 6 -2.68 -26.16 -7.14
N GLU A 7 -3.59 -26.66 -6.30
CA GLU A 7 -3.98 -26.02 -5.06
C GLU A 7 -2.82 -25.97 -4.06
N ALA A 8 -1.99 -27.01 -3.99
CA ALA A 8 -0.80 -27.01 -3.15
C ALA A 8 0.20 -25.92 -3.56
N ILE A 9 0.43 -25.74 -4.88
CA ILE A 9 1.29 -24.68 -5.39
C ILE A 9 0.70 -23.30 -5.08
N ILE A 10 -0.61 -23.13 -5.26
CA ILE A 10 -1.32 -21.87 -4.92
C ILE A 10 -1.14 -21.53 -3.45
N LEU A 11 -1.24 -22.50 -2.53
CA LEU A 11 -1.05 -22.26 -1.09
C LEU A 11 0.37 -21.77 -0.78
N VAL A 12 1.40 -22.32 -1.45
CA VAL A 12 2.79 -21.86 -1.27
C VAL A 12 2.97 -20.45 -1.84
N LEU A 13 2.40 -20.17 -3.02
CA LEU A 13 2.48 -18.85 -3.65
C LEU A 13 1.74 -17.77 -2.86
N VAL A 14 0.57 -18.09 -2.30
CA VAL A 14 -0.22 -17.20 -1.42
C VAL A 14 0.66 -16.63 -0.33
N VAL A 15 1.43 -17.48 0.35
CA VAL A 15 2.24 -17.06 1.50
C VAL A 15 3.27 -16.01 1.09
N GLY A 16 3.96 -16.21 -0.04
CA GLY A 16 4.96 -15.26 -0.53
C GLY A 16 4.36 -13.97 -1.07
N LEU A 17 3.28 -14.07 -1.85
CA LEU A 17 2.71 -12.93 -2.55
C LEU A 17 1.78 -12.08 -1.67
N SER A 18 1.25 -12.62 -0.57
CA SER A 18 0.29 -11.90 0.28
C SER A 18 0.90 -10.70 1.01
N PHE A 19 2.19 -10.78 1.37
CA PHE A 19 2.88 -9.71 2.09
C PHE A 19 3.73 -8.81 1.18
N ASP A 20 3.83 -9.11 -0.11
CA ASP A 20 4.68 -8.38 -1.07
C ASP A 20 4.37 -6.88 -1.09
N PHE A 21 3.08 -6.53 -1.20
CA PHE A 21 2.64 -5.14 -1.18
C PHE A 21 2.96 -4.44 0.15
N THR A 22 2.78 -5.13 1.27
CA THR A 22 3.13 -4.63 2.60
C THR A 22 4.64 -4.38 2.72
N LEU A 23 5.46 -5.28 2.19
CA LEU A 23 6.92 -5.14 2.18
C LEU A 23 7.35 -3.93 1.35
N HIS A 24 6.72 -3.70 0.20
CA HIS A 24 6.97 -2.50 -0.62
C HIS A 24 6.61 -1.18 0.09
N TYR A 25 5.60 -1.17 0.96
CA TYR A 25 5.33 -0.01 1.82
C TYR A 25 6.33 0.12 2.96
N GLY A 26 6.75 -0.97 3.59
CA GLY A 26 7.74 -0.96 4.66
C GLY A 26 9.13 -0.53 4.17
N ALA A 27 9.57 -1.05 3.03
CA ALA A 27 10.87 -0.76 2.43
C ALA A 27 10.99 0.67 1.89
N SER A 28 9.87 1.37 1.66
CA SER A 28 9.89 2.76 1.21
C SER A 28 9.93 3.78 2.36
N VAL A 29 9.85 3.32 3.61
CA VAL A 29 9.97 4.16 4.80
C VAL A 29 11.40 4.68 4.91
N PRO A 30 11.64 6.00 4.82
CA PRO A 30 12.99 6.55 4.97
C PRO A 30 13.47 6.37 6.41
N GLU A 31 14.78 6.22 6.64
CA GLU A 31 15.33 6.00 7.99
C GLU A 31 15.24 7.25 8.88
N THR A 32 15.30 8.44 8.28
CA THR A 32 15.35 9.73 8.97
C THR A 32 14.05 10.53 8.81
N GLY A 33 13.71 11.33 9.82
CA GLY A 33 12.59 12.28 9.79
C GLY A 33 11.50 12.04 10.84
N CYS A 34 10.51 12.93 10.85
CA CYS A 34 9.33 12.86 11.73
C CYS A 34 8.38 11.77 11.24
N GLY A 35 7.75 11.02 12.15
CA GLY A 35 6.86 9.89 11.84
C GLY A 35 5.85 10.22 10.74
N LYS A 36 5.14 11.36 10.84
CA LYS A 36 4.16 11.82 9.86
C LYS A 36 4.74 11.99 8.45
N HIS A 37 5.91 12.61 8.32
CA HIS A 37 6.56 12.83 7.04
C HIS A 37 7.11 11.54 6.44
N ARG A 38 7.65 10.65 7.29
CA ARG A 38 8.16 9.34 6.86
C ARG A 38 7.05 8.51 6.23
N ILE A 39 5.89 8.44 6.87
CA ILE A 39 4.73 7.70 6.35
C ILE A 39 4.19 8.34 5.08
N TRP A 40 4.05 9.67 5.06
CA TRP A 40 3.55 10.37 3.87
C TRP A 40 4.46 10.15 2.65
N PHE A 41 5.78 10.21 2.86
CA PHE A 41 6.76 9.94 1.81
C PHE A 41 6.72 8.47 1.36
N ALA A 42 6.69 7.52 2.30
CA ALA A 42 6.59 6.09 2.01
C ALA A 42 5.31 5.76 1.22
N ALA A 43 4.18 6.28 1.68
CA ALA A 43 2.88 6.12 1.03
C ALA A 43 2.91 6.71 -0.39
N ARG A 44 3.39 7.94 -0.56
CA ARG A 44 3.45 8.61 -1.87
C ARG A 44 4.36 7.88 -2.86
N LYS A 45 5.46 7.30 -2.37
CA LYS A 45 6.41 6.54 -3.20
C LYS A 45 5.87 5.17 -3.62
N SER A 46 5.19 4.45 -2.71
CA SER A 46 4.77 3.06 -2.96
C SER A 46 3.32 2.90 -3.44
N VAL A 47 2.42 3.86 -3.19
CA VAL A 47 0.99 3.69 -3.51
C VAL A 47 0.71 3.51 -5.00
N ILE A 48 1.41 4.26 -5.86
CA ILE A 48 1.25 4.19 -7.31
C ILE A 48 1.70 2.82 -7.85
N PRO A 49 2.96 2.38 -7.64
CA PRO A 49 3.41 1.09 -8.16
C PRO A 49 2.64 -0.09 -7.57
N VAL A 50 2.30 -0.06 -6.27
CA VAL A 50 1.55 -1.13 -5.60
C VAL A 50 0.13 -1.23 -6.17
N SER A 51 -0.57 -0.11 -6.33
CA SER A 51 -1.94 -0.11 -6.87
C SER A 51 -1.96 -0.53 -8.34
N LEU A 52 -0.96 -0.13 -9.13
CA LEU A 52 -0.85 -0.55 -10.52
C LEU A 52 -0.55 -2.05 -10.66
N SER A 53 0.29 -2.60 -9.77
CA SER A 53 0.59 -4.03 -9.69
C SER A 53 -0.64 -4.86 -9.28
N ALA A 54 -1.42 -4.37 -8.32
CA ALA A 54 -2.69 -5.00 -7.94
C ALA A 54 -3.70 -4.96 -9.10
N LEU A 55 -3.80 -3.83 -9.81
CA LEU A 55 -4.70 -3.68 -10.95
C LEU A 55 -4.33 -4.59 -12.12
N SER A 56 -3.03 -4.69 -12.46
CA SER A 56 -2.58 -5.58 -13.53
C SER A 56 -2.83 -7.05 -13.19
N SER A 57 -2.60 -7.44 -11.93
CA SER A 57 -2.89 -8.79 -11.44
C SER A 57 -4.38 -9.11 -11.46
N PHE A 58 -5.22 -8.14 -11.08
CA PHE A 58 -6.67 -8.26 -11.15
C PHE A 58 -7.16 -8.40 -12.61
N ALA A 59 -6.62 -7.59 -13.52
CA ALA A 59 -6.95 -7.64 -14.94
C ALA A 59 -6.50 -8.97 -15.58
N ALA A 60 -5.30 -9.45 -15.25
CA ALA A 60 -4.78 -10.74 -15.70
C ALA A 60 -5.61 -11.91 -15.14
N GLY A 61 -5.98 -11.89 -13.86
CA GLY A 61 -6.86 -12.90 -13.29
C GLY A 61 -8.25 -12.88 -13.93
N SER A 62 -8.79 -11.69 -14.22
CA SER A 62 -10.11 -11.53 -14.87
C SER A 62 -10.13 -12.06 -16.29
N SER A 63 -9.05 -11.88 -17.06
CA SER A 63 -8.96 -12.45 -18.42
C SER A 63 -8.88 -13.99 -18.40
N MET A 64 -8.24 -14.58 -17.38
CA MET A 64 -8.15 -16.03 -17.21
C MET A 64 -9.49 -16.68 -16.81
N LEU A 65 -10.41 -15.94 -16.19
CA LEU A 65 -11.75 -16.46 -15.83
C LEU A 65 -12.63 -16.75 -17.06
N ILE A 66 -12.33 -16.14 -18.21
CA ILE A 66 -13.09 -16.34 -19.46
C ILE A 66 -12.70 -17.67 -20.14
N ALA A 67 -11.59 -18.29 -19.73
CA ALA A 67 -11.13 -19.54 -20.32
C ALA A 67 -11.98 -20.74 -19.86
N GLU A 68 -12.26 -21.67 -20.78
CA GLU A 68 -13.06 -22.87 -20.51
C GLU A 68 -12.35 -23.93 -19.64
N THR A 69 -11.01 -23.87 -19.50
CA THR A 69 -10.30 -24.90 -18.74
C THR A 69 -10.35 -24.64 -17.24
N HIS A 70 -10.63 -25.71 -16.47
CA HIS A 70 -10.77 -25.63 -15.01
C HIS A 70 -9.51 -25.06 -14.33
N ALA A 71 -8.31 -25.43 -14.81
CA ALA A 71 -7.05 -24.96 -14.24
C ALA A 71 -6.86 -23.44 -14.38
N PHE A 72 -7.21 -22.85 -15.53
CA PHE A 72 -7.09 -21.39 -15.70
C PHE A 72 -8.12 -20.63 -14.87
N HIS A 73 -9.34 -21.14 -14.76
CA HIS A 73 -10.34 -20.54 -13.88
C HIS A 73 -9.87 -20.54 -12.41
N GLN A 74 -9.27 -21.64 -11.93
CA GLN A 74 -8.72 -21.72 -10.58
C GLN A 74 -7.61 -20.67 -10.35
N VAL A 75 -6.63 -20.58 -11.25
CA VAL A 75 -5.55 -19.59 -11.15
C VAL A 75 -6.10 -18.16 -11.22
N GLY A 76 -7.10 -17.89 -12.07
CA GLY A 76 -7.75 -16.59 -12.18
C GLY A 76 -8.42 -16.14 -10.88
N VAL A 77 -9.20 -17.03 -10.24
CA VAL A 77 -9.81 -16.77 -8.92
C VAL A 77 -8.73 -16.49 -7.87
N PHE A 78 -7.65 -17.28 -7.86
CA PHE A 78 -6.52 -17.05 -6.95
C PHE A 78 -5.88 -15.67 -7.15
N LEU A 79 -5.56 -15.28 -8.37
CA LEU A 79 -4.92 -13.98 -8.64
C LEU A 79 -5.80 -12.80 -8.24
N ILE A 80 -7.10 -12.85 -8.54
CA ILE A 80 -8.05 -11.79 -8.18
C ILE A 80 -8.18 -11.66 -6.66
N THR A 81 -8.38 -12.79 -5.97
CA THR A 81 -8.56 -12.79 -4.50
C THR A 81 -7.28 -12.36 -3.79
N LEU A 82 -6.13 -12.86 -4.21
CA LEU A 82 -4.84 -12.47 -3.68
C LEU A 82 -4.57 -10.97 -3.87
N ALA A 83 -4.71 -10.45 -5.10
CA ALA A 83 -4.41 -9.06 -5.40
C ALA A 83 -5.33 -8.10 -4.63
N SER A 84 -6.64 -8.38 -4.61
CA SER A 84 -7.62 -7.53 -3.93
C SER A 84 -7.45 -7.54 -2.41
N VAL A 85 -7.36 -8.71 -1.79
CA VAL A 85 -7.22 -8.84 -0.33
C VAL A 85 -5.88 -8.26 0.14
N SER A 86 -4.78 -8.57 -0.55
CA SER A 86 -3.45 -8.07 -0.17
C SER A 86 -3.34 -6.56 -0.34
N TRP A 87 -3.93 -6.00 -1.40
CA TRP A 87 -3.94 -4.56 -1.63
C TRP A 87 -4.78 -3.81 -0.58
N LEU A 88 -5.96 -4.33 -0.24
CA LEU A 88 -6.80 -3.78 0.81
C LEU A 88 -6.10 -3.84 2.18
N PHE A 89 -5.49 -4.97 2.51
CA PHE A 89 -4.74 -5.13 3.76
C PHE A 89 -3.55 -4.18 3.85
N ALA A 90 -2.74 -4.09 2.78
CA ALA A 90 -1.58 -3.21 2.74
C ALA A 90 -1.97 -1.72 2.86
N THR A 91 -3.05 -1.30 2.21
CA THR A 91 -3.45 0.12 2.15
C THR A 91 -4.24 0.55 3.39
N PHE A 92 -5.23 -0.23 3.82
CA PHE A 92 -6.16 0.18 4.89
C PHE A 92 -5.76 -0.32 6.28
N PHE A 93 -5.01 -1.41 6.39
CA PHE A 93 -4.62 -1.95 7.69
C PHE A 93 -3.16 -1.63 8.02
N PHE A 94 -2.24 -1.93 7.12
CA PHE A 94 -0.81 -1.77 7.39
C PHE A 94 -0.36 -0.30 7.47
N LEU A 95 -0.80 0.56 6.56
CA LEU A 95 -0.42 1.99 6.57
C LEU A 95 -0.83 2.73 7.87
N PRO A 96 -2.06 2.57 8.38
CA PRO A 96 -2.44 3.13 9.67
C PRO A 96 -1.70 2.49 10.84
N LEU A 97 -1.44 1.18 10.80
CA LEU A 97 -0.65 0.50 11.83
C LEU A 97 0.77 1.06 11.90
N LEU A 98 1.42 1.24 10.74
CA LEU A 98 2.73 1.86 10.61
C LEU A 98 2.73 3.29 11.17
N SER A 99 1.61 4.01 11.01
CA SER A 99 1.45 5.37 11.56
C SER A 99 1.44 5.41 13.07
N ILE A 100 0.88 4.39 13.72
CA ILE A 100 0.83 4.28 15.18
C ILE A 100 2.17 3.80 15.73
N THR A 101 2.86 2.88 15.03
CA THR A 101 4.10 2.27 15.52
C THR A 101 5.34 3.12 15.27
N LEU A 102 5.35 3.99 14.26
CA LEU A 102 6.50 4.86 14.00
C LEU A 102 6.64 5.94 15.08
N GLN A 103 7.67 5.80 15.90
CA GLN A 103 8.02 6.79 16.91
C GLN A 103 8.47 8.10 16.26
N SER A 104 7.90 9.21 16.71
CA SER A 104 8.25 10.55 16.23
C SER A 104 9.57 11.01 16.86
N ASN A 105 10.66 10.97 16.09
CA ASN A 105 11.90 11.63 16.50
C ASN A 105 11.82 13.14 16.13
N VAL A 106 12.24 14.00 17.05
CA VAL A 106 11.99 15.46 17.04
C VAL A 106 12.84 16.19 15.98
N ASN A 107 13.89 15.56 15.47
CA ASN A 107 14.80 16.17 14.50
C ASN A 107 14.32 15.93 13.06
N CYS A 108 13.38 16.75 12.58
CA CYS A 108 12.96 16.74 11.18
C CYS A 108 13.12 18.12 10.54
N THR A 109 14.07 18.24 9.61
CA THR A 109 14.36 19.48 8.86
C THR A 109 13.15 19.98 8.05
N LEU A 110 12.35 19.06 7.49
CA LEU A 110 11.12 19.41 6.76
C LEU A 110 10.00 20.00 7.64
N CYS A 111 9.92 19.61 8.92
CA CYS A 111 9.00 20.26 9.86
C CYS A 111 9.45 21.69 10.18
N GLN A 112 10.77 21.91 10.21
CA GLN A 112 11.36 23.22 10.46
C GLN A 112 11.17 24.17 9.26
N GLU A 113 11.35 23.67 8.04
CA GLU A 113 11.09 24.45 6.81
C GLU A 113 9.62 24.86 6.66
N ASN A 114 8.68 23.96 6.97
CA ASN A 114 7.25 24.31 6.92
C ASN A 114 6.88 25.37 7.97
N SER A 115 7.51 25.34 9.14
CA SER A 115 7.33 26.37 10.18
C SER A 115 7.96 27.73 9.82
N THR A 116 9.10 27.76 9.12
CA THR A 116 9.68 29.02 8.62
C THR A 116 8.88 29.59 7.46
N LEU A 117 8.34 28.77 6.55
CA LEU A 117 7.46 29.24 5.48
C LEU A 117 6.16 29.81 6.06
N GLN A 118 5.57 29.15 7.06
CA GLN A 118 4.35 29.61 7.72
C GLN A 118 4.57 30.89 8.56
N ASN A 119 5.76 31.09 9.14
CA ASN A 119 6.15 32.34 9.79
C ASN A 119 6.41 33.49 8.80
N ASN A 120 6.75 33.19 7.54
CA ASN A 120 7.01 34.19 6.49
C ASN A 120 5.80 34.48 5.59
N LEU A 121 4.67 33.79 5.79
CA LEU A 121 3.40 34.12 5.16
C LEU A 121 2.66 35.11 6.07
N PRO A 122 2.32 36.33 5.60
CA PRO A 122 1.47 37.22 6.38
C PRO A 122 0.13 36.50 6.62
N MET A 123 -0.28 36.42 7.89
CA MET A 123 -1.57 35.88 8.29
C MET A 123 -2.69 36.63 7.54
N LYS A 124 -3.16 36.08 6.42
CA LYS A 124 -4.33 36.62 5.74
C LYS A 124 -5.59 36.11 6.42
N GLU A 125 -6.00 36.92 7.39
CA GLU A 125 -7.39 37.29 7.67
C GLU A 125 -8.32 36.20 8.22
N LYS A 126 -8.36 36.19 9.56
CA LYS A 126 -9.51 35.77 10.36
C LYS A 126 -10.69 36.71 10.05
N SER A 127 -11.90 36.15 9.96
CA SER A 127 -13.20 36.84 10.13
C SER A 127 -13.77 37.62 8.93
N THR A 128 -14.48 36.92 8.05
CA THR A 128 -15.68 37.49 7.40
C THR A 128 -16.90 37.11 8.24
N PHE A 129 -17.14 37.92 9.29
CA PHE A 129 -18.47 38.10 9.88
C PHE A 129 -19.17 39.16 9.03
N MET A 130 -20.21 38.77 8.29
CA MET A 130 -21.42 39.58 8.10
C MET A 130 -22.56 38.66 7.66
#